data_AF-A0A497JDV0-F1
#
_entry.id   AF-A0A497JDV0-F1
#
_cell.length_a   1.000
_cell.length_b   1.000
_cell.length_c   1.000
_cell.angle_alpha   90.00
_cell.angle_beta   90.00
_cell.angle_gamma   90.00
#
_symmetry.space_group_name_H-M   'P 1'
#
loop_
_entity.id
_entity.type
_entity.pdbx_description
1 polymer ?
#
loop_
_entity_poly.entity_id
_entity_poly.type
_entity_poly.pdbx_seq_one_letter_code
_entity_poly.pdbx_strand_id
1 'polypeptide(L)'
;MVSSKIKTSIVIDREVWEAFKKKVALERGLRNISQAIEEAIEDEVVDILFEKAFIDITPIIEVKPIKPRVKTNAGKTIREMRDSRL
;
A
#
# COMPACT_ATOMS: atom_id res chain seq x y z
N MET A 1 32.25 3.98 12.75
CA MET A 1 30.78 3.86 12.55
C MET A 1 30.27 5.20 12.07
N VAL A 2 29.91 5.32 10.80
CA VAL A 2 29.26 6.54 10.29
C VAL A 2 27.82 6.49 10.79
N SER A 3 27.42 7.45 11.64
CA SER A 3 26.01 7.61 12.03
C SER A 3 25.21 7.90 10.76
N SER A 4 24.29 7.01 10.39
CA SER A 4 23.44 7.13 9.19
C SER A 4 22.38 8.22 9.29
N LYS A 5 22.28 8.91 10.44
CA LYS A 5 21.30 9.97 10.68
C LYS A 5 21.78 11.32 10.18
N ILE A 6 20.91 12.03 9.46
CA ILE A 6 21.13 13.42 9.01
C ILE A 6 20.43 14.37 9.98
N LYS A 7 21.15 15.40 10.44
CA LYS A 7 20.54 16.48 11.23
C LYS A 7 19.85 17.46 10.29
N THR A 8 18.54 17.59 10.42
CA THR A 8 17.73 18.49 9.60
C THR A 8 17.09 19.56 10.48
N SER A 9 17.12 20.81 10.03
CA SER A 9 16.35 21.91 10.63
C SER A 9 15.12 22.17 9.76
N ILE A 10 13.94 22.12 10.36
CA ILE A 10 12.66 22.35 9.67
C ILE A 10 11.90 23.46 10.38
N VAL A 11 11.17 24.26 9.61
CA VAL A 11 10.27 25.29 10.14
C VAL A 11 8.87 24.71 10.19
N ILE A 12 8.28 24.66 11.38
CA ILE A 12 6.94 24.12 11.61
C ILE A 12 6.10 25.20 12.29
N ASP A 13 4.81 25.24 11.96
CA ASP A 13 3.85 26.03 12.71
C ASP A 13 3.90 25.72 14.22
N ARG A 14 3.79 26.76 15.03
CA ARG A 14 3.92 26.64 16.49
C ARG A 14 2.84 25.76 17.09
N GLU A 15 1.59 25.92 16.68
CA GLU A 15 0.46 25.21 17.26
C GLU A 15 0.52 23.73 16.91
N VAL A 16 0.87 23.42 15.66
CA VAL A 16 1.09 22.05 15.18
C VAL A 16 2.22 21.39 15.97
N TRP A 17 3.34 22.09 16.17
CA TRP A 17 4.47 21.55 16.94
C TRP A 17 4.13 21.27 18.40
N GLU A 18 3.39 22.17 19.07
CA GLU A 18 2.95 21.96 20.45
C GLU A 18 1.98 20.78 20.56
N ALA A 19 1.02 20.66 19.63
CA ALA A 19 0.10 19.53 19.58
C ALA A 19 0.85 18.20 19.39
N PHE A 20 1.80 18.17 18.45
CA PHE A 20 2.64 17.00 18.20
C PHE A 20 3.45 16.60 19.44
N LYS A 21 4.13 17.55 20.09
CA LYS A 21 4.88 17.28 21.33
C LYS A 21 4.00 16.72 22.43
N LYS A 22 2.78 17.24 22.62
CA LYS A 22 1.83 16.73 23.61
C LYS A 22 1.48 15.27 23.33
N LYS A 23 1.17 14.94 22.07
CA LYS A 23 0.87 13.56 21.63
C LYS A 23 2.05 12.62 21.90
N VAL A 24 3.25 12.97 21.44
CA VAL A 24 4.45 12.15 21.60
C VAL A 24 4.85 11.99 23.08
N ALA A 25 4.73 13.05 23.87
CA ALA A 25 5.02 13.01 25.31
C ALA A 25 4.08 12.04 26.05
N LEU A 26 2.81 11.96 25.65
CA LEU A 26 1.81 11.08 26.24
C LEU A 26 2.07 9.61 25.92
N GLU A 27 2.43 9.32 24.67
CA GLU A 27 2.54 7.94 24.16
C GLU A 27 3.91 7.31 24.44
N ARG A 28 5.00 8.09 24.40
CA ARG A 28 6.37 7.54 24.33
C ARG A 28 7.41 8.30 25.18
N GLY A 29 7.01 9.39 25.83
CA GLY A 29 7.91 10.27 26.57
C GLY A 29 8.77 11.17 25.66
N LEU A 30 9.20 12.32 26.19
CA LEU A 30 9.85 13.40 25.42
C LEU A 30 11.20 13.05 24.76
N ARG A 31 11.80 11.90 25.08
CA ARG A 31 13.12 11.50 24.57
C ARG A 31 13.12 11.04 23.11
N ASN A 32 11.95 10.80 22.52
CA ASN A 32 11.83 10.16 21.21
C ASN A 32 11.17 11.06 20.14
N ILE A 33 11.26 12.39 20.26
CA ILE A 33 10.65 13.32 19.29
C ILE A 33 11.22 13.13 17.89
N SER A 34 12.54 13.01 17.73
CA SER A 34 13.14 12.76 16.41
C SER A 34 12.73 11.42 15.81
N GLN A 35 12.57 10.38 16.64
CA GLN A 35 12.07 9.09 16.18
C GLN A 35 10.59 9.18 15.75
N ALA A 36 9.76 9.91 16.50
CA ALA A 36 8.36 10.11 16.15
C ALA A 36 8.20 10.89 14.83
N ILE A 37 9.10 11.84 14.55
CA ILE A 37 9.15 12.54 13.24
C ILE A 37 9.60 11.59 12.14
N GLU A 38 10.61 10.76 12.40
CA GLU A 38 11.13 9.77 11.45
C GLU A 38 10.01 8.78 11.04
N GLU A 39 9.29 8.21 12.00
CA GLU A 39 8.16 7.32 11.74
C GLU A 39 7.03 8.03 10.98
N ALA A 40 6.67 9.26 11.36
CA ALA A 40 5.63 10.01 10.65
C ALA A 40 6.01 10.32 9.18
N ILE A 41 7.31 10.51 8.90
CA ILE A 41 7.81 10.69 7.53
C ILE A 41 7.79 9.34 6.79
N GLU A 42 8.19 8.24 7.43
CA GLU A 42 8.17 6.91 6.82
C GLU A 42 6.75 6.51 6.41
N ASP A 43 5.76 6.68 7.30
CA ASP A 43 4.36 6.35 7.04
C ASP A 43 3.84 7.08 5.79
N GLU A 44 4.10 8.38 5.65
CA GLU A 44 3.66 9.18 4.49
C GLU A 44 4.44 8.85 3.20
N VAL A 45 5.74 8.58 3.32
CA VAL A 45 6.59 8.28 2.14
C VAL A 45 6.24 6.92 1.54
N VAL A 46 5.81 5.95 2.34
CA VAL A 46 5.37 4.64 1.87
C VAL A 46 4.24 4.77 0.85
N ASP A 47 3.25 5.61 1.15
CA ASP A 47 2.11 5.83 0.24
C ASP A 47 2.54 6.47 -1.08
N ILE A 48 3.40 7.49 -1.03
CA ILE A 48 3.97 8.15 -2.23
C ILE A 48 4.78 7.14 -3.07
N LEU A 49 5.51 6.24 -2.42
CA LEU A 49 6.32 5.24 -3.09
C LEU A 49 5.45 4.20 -3.79
N PHE A 50 4.35 3.76 -3.16
CA PHE A 50 3.39 2.85 -3.76
C PHE A 50 2.67 3.48 -4.96
N GLU A 51 2.24 4.74 -4.87
CA GLU A 51 1.61 5.44 -5.99
C GLU A 51 2.52 5.50 -7.21
N LYS A 52 3.80 5.82 -7.02
CA LYS A 52 4.78 5.88 -8.12
C LYS A 52 5.13 4.49 -8.64
N ALA A 53 5.31 3.51 -7.76
CA ALA A 53 5.62 2.14 -8.15
C ALA A 53 4.47 1.49 -8.93
N PHE A 54 3.21 1.75 -8.58
CA PHE A 54 2.07 1.19 -9.33
C PHE A 54 1.99 1.72 -10.76
N ILE A 55 2.32 2.99 -10.98
CA ILE A 55 2.32 3.58 -12.32
C ILE A 55 3.41 2.95 -13.20
N ASP A 56 4.58 2.67 -12.64
CA ASP A 56 5.71 2.10 -13.40
C ASP A 56 5.65 0.56 -13.56
N ILE A 57 4.90 -0.15 -12.71
CA ILE A 57 4.81 -1.62 -12.69
C ILE A 57 3.42 -2.10 -13.11
N THR A 58 2.67 -1.35 -13.94
CA THR A 58 1.49 -1.94 -14.59
C THR A 58 1.95 -2.59 -15.91
N PRO A 59 2.37 -3.87 -15.96
CA PRO A 59 2.39 -4.55 -17.24
C PRO A 59 0.94 -4.53 -17.73
N ILE A 60 0.73 -4.17 -18.99
CA ILE A 60 -0.53 -4.42 -19.66
C ILE A 60 -0.75 -5.94 -19.55
N ILE A 61 -1.58 -6.39 -18.61
CA ILE A 61 -1.87 -7.81 -18.42
C ILE A 61 -2.75 -8.20 -19.60
N GLU A 62 -2.12 -8.62 -20.69
CA GLU A 62 -2.80 -9.23 -21.81
C GLU A 62 -3.38 -10.57 -21.33
N VAL A 63 -4.66 -10.57 -20.95
CA VAL A 63 -5.36 -11.77 -20.50
C VAL A 63 -5.52 -12.71 -21.70
N LYS A 64 -4.58 -13.64 -21.86
CA LYS A 64 -4.65 -14.67 -22.89
C LYS A 64 -5.60 -15.78 -22.44
N PRO A 65 -6.61 -16.13 -23.26
CA PRO A 65 -7.50 -17.23 -22.94
C PRO A 65 -6.69 -18.54 -22.90
N ILE A 66 -6.69 -19.21 -21.75
CA ILE A 66 -6.06 -20.52 -21.58
C ILE A 66 -7.09 -21.60 -21.88
N LYS A 67 -6.75 -22.55 -22.77
CA LYS A 67 -7.61 -23.71 -23.02
C LYS A 67 -7.67 -24.59 -21.76
N PRO A 68 -8.86 -25.04 -21.34
CA PRO A 68 -8.99 -26.00 -20.25
C PRO A 68 -8.17 -27.26 -20.52
N ARG A 69 -7.46 -27.77 -19.50
CA ARG A 69 -6.65 -28.99 -19.62
C ARG A 69 -7.49 -30.26 -19.80
N VAL A 70 -8.74 -30.19 -19.36
CA VAL A 70 -9.71 -31.29 -19.47
C VAL A 70 -10.65 -31.03 -20.62
N LYS A 71 -11.10 -32.11 -21.28
CA LYS A 71 -12.16 -32.02 -22.30
C LYS A 71 -13.41 -31.46 -21.62
N THR A 72 -13.64 -30.17 -21.82
CA THR A 72 -14.79 -29.45 -21.27
C THR A 72 -15.65 -29.01 -22.44
N ASN A 73 -16.94 -29.34 -22.42
CA ASN A 73 -17.88 -28.88 -23.43
C ASN A 73 -19.15 -28.37 -22.74
N ALA A 74 -19.13 -27.09 -22.38
CA ALA A 74 -20.27 -26.43 -21.78
C ALA A 74 -21.52 -26.48 -22.68
N GLY A 75 -21.34 -26.49 -24.00
CA GLY A 75 -22.44 -26.57 -24.96
C GLY A 75 -23.23 -27.89 -24.87
N LYS A 76 -22.54 -29.02 -24.67
CA LYS A 76 -23.18 -30.33 -24.46
C LYS A 76 -24.03 -30.31 -23.19
N THR A 77 -23.45 -29.85 -22.08
CA THR A 77 -24.13 -29.77 -20.78
C THR A 77 -25.35 -28.85 -20.83
N ILE A 78 -25.24 -27.67 -21.43
CA ILE A 78 -26.38 -26.74 -21.56
C ILE A 78 -27.49 -27.34 -22.42
N ARG A 79 -27.15 -28.10 -23.46
CA ARG A 79 -28.14 -28.78 -24.32
C ARG A 79 -28.89 -29.86 -23.57
N GLU A 80 -28.20 -30.72 -22.82
CA GLU A 80 -28.80 -31.74 -21.96
C GLU A 80 -29.74 -31.11 -20.90
N MET A 81 -29.34 -29.98 -20.30
CA MET A 81 -30.19 -29.23 -19.37
C MET A 81 -31.41 -28.57 -20.01
N ARG A 82 -31.36 -28.28 -21.31
CA ARG A 82 -32.49 -27.71 -22.05
C ARG A 82 -33.48 -28.80 -22.45
N ASP A 83 -32.96 -29.91 -22.97
CA ASP A 83 -33.76 -31.02 -23.47
C ASP A 83 -34.46 -31.78 -22.34
N SER A 84 -33.89 -31.77 -21.12
CA SER A 84 -34.52 -32.32 -19.91
C SER A 84 -35.68 -31.49 -19.34
N ARG A 85 -35.98 -30.32 -19.92
CA ARG A 85 -37.13 -29.47 -19.55
C ARG A 85 -38.32 -29.66 -20.50
N LEU A 86 -38.19 -30.49 -21.53
CA LEU A 86 -39.26 -30.93 -22.45
C LEU A 86 -39.78 -32.30 -22.03
#